data_AF-A0A519JPT1-F1
#
_entry.id   AF-A0A519JPT1-F1
#
_cell.length_a   1.000
_cell.length_b   1.000
_cell.length_c   1.000
_cell.angle_alpha   90.00
_cell.angle_beta   90.00
_cell.angle_gamma   90.00
#
_symmetry.space_group_name_H-M   'P 1'
#
loop_
_entity.id
_entity.type
_entity.pdbx_description
1 polymer ?
#
loop_
_entity_poly.entity_id
_entity_poly.type
_entity_poly.pdbx_seq_one_letter_code
_entity_poly.pdbx_strand_id
1 'polypeptide(L)'
;IPILINSAENIEATGIPAQQKSGKGAVFLLDSGIVGETAPMVNIFMENMKEQGFRKMLKNEFVKYTDACVENFLGGDLKSLFSNTKQLSKVVLNNFKPMIPEQFHNIWQKGIDSNDYYLKLCGSGGGGYILGFTEDLEKAKASLKDYKLEVVYQF
;
A
#
# COMPACT_ATOMS: atom_id res chain seq x y z
N ILE A 1 7.93 -12.15 15.45
CA ILE A 1 6.76 -11.76 16.27
C ILE A 1 6.22 -10.46 15.67
N PRO A 2 4.96 -10.41 15.20
CA PRO A 2 4.35 -9.17 14.73
C PRO A 2 4.21 -8.15 15.87
N ILE A 3 4.38 -6.88 15.55
CA ILE A 3 4.35 -5.78 16.51
C ILE A 3 3.35 -4.74 16.01
N LEU A 4 2.48 -4.26 16.89
CA LEU A 4 1.62 -3.10 16.67
C LEU A 4 2.24 -1.89 17.38
N ILE A 5 2.46 -0.81 16.64
CA ILE A 5 3.02 0.44 17.15
C ILE A 5 1.91 1.48 17.13
N ASN A 6 1.33 1.76 18.30
CA ASN A 6 0.32 2.80 18.47
C ASN A 6 0.98 4.17 18.69
N SER A 7 2.12 4.19 19.38
CA SER A 7 2.96 5.39 19.59
C SER A 7 4.39 4.98 19.93
N ALA A 8 5.30 5.96 20.11
CA ALA A 8 6.68 5.70 20.52
C ALA A 8 6.80 4.95 21.87
N GLU A 9 5.81 5.10 22.75
CA GLU A 9 5.78 4.48 24.09
C GLU A 9 4.77 3.32 24.19
N ASN A 10 3.90 3.16 23.18
CA ASN A 10 2.88 2.12 23.14
C ASN A 10 3.16 1.15 21.98
N ILE A 11 3.94 0.13 22.31
CA ILE A 11 4.35 -0.96 21.41
C ILE A 11 3.89 -2.27 22.04
N GLU A 12 3.11 -3.05 21.30
CA GLU A 12 2.58 -4.32 21.77
C GLU A 12 2.85 -5.46 20.80
N ALA A 13 3.10 -6.64 21.35
CA ALA A 13 3.12 -7.86 20.55
C ALA A 13 1.69 -8.16 20.11
N THR A 14 1.50 -8.43 18.82
CA THR A 14 0.16 -8.72 18.28
C THR A 14 0.15 -10.02 17.48
N GLY A 15 -1.03 -10.58 17.31
CA GLY A 15 -1.29 -11.65 16.35
C GLY A 15 -1.51 -11.06 14.97
N ILE A 16 -1.13 -11.80 13.95
CA ILE A 16 -1.65 -11.58 12.59
C ILE A 16 -2.52 -12.79 12.24
N PRO A 17 -3.46 -12.67 11.28
CA PRO A 17 -4.17 -13.83 10.75
C PRO A 17 -3.20 -14.97 10.43
N ALA A 18 -3.65 -16.22 10.46
CA ALA A 18 -2.77 -17.33 10.14
C ALA A 18 -2.42 -17.31 8.65
N GLN A 19 -1.14 -17.48 8.31
CA GLN A 19 -0.71 -17.60 6.92
C GLN A 19 -1.23 -18.92 6.35
N GLN A 20 -2.07 -18.85 5.32
CA GLN A 20 -2.53 -20.04 4.61
C GLN A 20 -1.69 -20.20 3.36
N LYS A 21 -0.82 -21.23 3.32
CA LYS A 21 0.01 -21.49 2.14
C LYS A 21 -0.79 -21.76 0.86
N SER A 22 -2.05 -22.18 1.01
CA SER A 22 -3.02 -22.37 -0.07
C SER A 22 -3.99 -21.19 -0.25
N GLY A 23 -3.77 -20.10 0.49
CA GLY A 23 -4.58 -18.89 0.46
C GLY A 23 -4.52 -18.24 -0.92
N LYS A 24 -5.64 -17.67 -1.36
CA LYS A 24 -5.75 -17.07 -2.69
C LYS A 24 -5.26 -15.62 -2.69
N GLY A 25 -5.36 -14.95 -1.55
CA GLY A 25 -4.94 -13.56 -1.38
C GLY A 25 -3.48 -13.44 -0.95
N ALA A 26 -2.88 -12.30 -1.24
CA ALA A 26 -1.50 -12.04 -0.89
C ALA A 26 -1.21 -10.56 -0.64
N VAL A 27 -0.21 -10.33 0.21
CA VAL A 27 0.60 -9.10 0.21
C VAL A 27 1.90 -9.41 -0.52
N PHE A 28 2.33 -8.52 -1.39
CA PHE A 28 3.53 -8.68 -2.19
C PHE A 28 4.31 -7.37 -2.33
N LEU A 29 5.58 -7.49 -2.68
CA LEU A 29 6.42 -6.38 -3.11
C LEU A 29 6.54 -6.41 -4.63
N LEU A 30 6.49 -5.24 -5.24
CA LEU A 30 6.72 -5.03 -6.66
C LEU A 30 7.98 -4.19 -6.81
N ASP A 31 9.03 -4.75 -7.41
CA ASP A 31 10.27 -4.01 -7.64
C ASP A 31 10.07 -3.02 -8.80
N SER A 32 10.30 -1.74 -8.54
CA SER A 32 10.22 -0.71 -9.58
C SER A 32 11.37 -0.74 -10.57
N GLY A 33 12.49 -1.38 -10.20
CA GLY A 33 13.75 -1.34 -10.96
C GLY A 33 14.44 0.03 -10.94
N ILE A 34 13.89 1.00 -10.19
CA ILE A 34 14.38 2.38 -10.10
C ILE A 34 14.94 2.58 -8.69
N VAL A 35 16.14 3.12 -8.56
CA VAL A 35 16.66 3.54 -7.25
C VAL A 35 15.98 4.85 -6.86
N GLY A 36 15.20 4.84 -5.79
CA GLY A 36 14.53 6.04 -5.27
C GLY A 36 15.43 6.82 -4.31
N GLU A 37 15.34 8.15 -4.36
CA GLU A 37 15.99 9.04 -3.39
C GLU A 37 14.98 9.55 -2.37
N THR A 38 15.27 9.34 -1.08
CA THR A 38 14.36 9.75 0.00
C THR A 38 14.23 11.27 0.13
N ALA A 39 15.33 12.02 0.01
CA ALA A 39 15.33 13.46 0.30
C ALA A 39 14.39 14.26 -0.62
N PRO A 40 14.41 14.08 -1.96
CA PRO A 40 13.46 14.76 -2.84
C PRO A 40 12.00 14.43 -2.53
N MET A 41 11.70 13.16 -2.25
CA MET A 41 10.34 12.71 -1.94
C MET A 41 9.81 13.31 -0.63
N VAL A 42 10.66 13.38 0.39
CA VAL A 42 10.32 14.04 1.66
C VAL A 42 10.09 15.54 1.44
N ASN A 43 10.93 16.21 0.63
CA ASN A 43 10.74 17.62 0.34
C ASN A 43 9.40 17.89 -0.35
N ILE A 44 9.03 17.08 -1.36
CA ILE A 44 7.71 17.18 -2.02
C ILE A 44 6.57 17.02 -1.00
N PHE A 45 6.67 16.01 -0.13
CA PHE A 45 5.67 15.79 0.91
C PHE A 45 5.55 16.99 1.87
N MET A 46 6.68 17.55 2.31
CA MET A 46 6.72 18.70 3.22
C MET A 46 6.18 19.98 2.57
N GLU A 47 6.43 20.19 1.27
CA GLU A 47 5.82 21.28 0.51
C GLU A 47 4.29 21.10 0.42
N ASN A 48 3.83 19.90 0.07
CA ASN A 48 2.39 19.60 0.03
C ASN A 48 1.72 19.79 1.40
N MET A 49 2.42 19.50 2.50
CA MET A 49 1.91 19.71 3.86
C MET A 49 1.64 21.17 4.23
N LYS A 50 2.19 22.14 3.49
CA LYS A 50 1.85 23.57 3.69
C LYS A 50 0.40 23.84 3.26
N GLU A 51 -0.09 23.11 2.26
CA GLU A 51 -1.44 23.24 1.75
C GLU A 51 -2.49 22.70 2.72
N GLN A 52 -3.50 23.51 3.04
CA GLN A 52 -4.57 23.10 3.96
C GLN A 52 -5.38 21.93 3.40
N GLY A 53 -5.60 21.90 2.08
CA GLY A 53 -6.31 20.83 1.39
C GLY A 53 -5.61 19.48 1.55
N PHE A 54 -4.30 19.44 1.32
CA PHE A 54 -3.50 18.21 1.49
C PHE A 54 -3.50 17.74 2.94
N ARG A 55 -3.35 18.63 3.93
CA ARG A 55 -3.45 18.27 5.36
C ARG A 55 -4.80 17.67 5.72
N LYS A 56 -5.88 18.22 5.17
CA LYS A 56 -7.25 17.70 5.38
C LYS A 56 -7.41 16.30 4.77
N MET A 57 -6.94 16.10 3.53
CA MET A 57 -6.94 14.79 2.86
C MET A 57 -6.11 13.78 3.66
N LEU A 58 -4.91 14.15 4.10
CA LEU A 58 -4.02 13.27 4.85
C LEU A 58 -4.73 12.76 6.13
N LYS A 59 -5.34 13.66 6.90
CA LYS A 59 -6.04 13.31 8.13
C LYS A 59 -7.32 12.50 7.88
N ASN A 60 -8.17 12.95 6.95
CA ASN A 60 -9.54 12.44 6.84
C ASN A 60 -9.67 11.27 5.86
N GLU A 61 -8.66 11.04 5.01
CA GLU A 61 -8.66 9.99 4.00
C GLU A 61 -7.48 9.05 4.20
N PHE A 62 -6.23 9.54 4.08
CA PHE A 62 -5.05 8.68 4.12
C PHE A 62 -4.89 7.94 5.46
N VAL A 63 -4.91 8.69 6.58
CA VAL A 63 -4.82 8.12 7.94
C VAL A 63 -6.02 7.22 8.21
N LYS A 64 -7.24 7.70 7.94
CA LYS A 64 -8.47 6.93 8.10
C LYS A 64 -8.42 5.55 7.42
N TYR A 65 -8.06 5.50 6.14
CA TYR A 65 -8.01 4.22 5.42
C TYR A 65 -6.82 3.37 5.84
N THR A 66 -5.70 3.97 6.25
CA THR A 66 -4.55 3.22 6.78
C THR A 66 -4.91 2.53 8.09
N ASP A 67 -5.49 3.26 9.05
CA ASP A 67 -5.90 2.71 10.35
C ASP A 67 -6.93 1.59 10.15
N ALA A 68 -7.92 1.81 9.30
CA ALA A 68 -8.92 0.79 8.98
C ALA A 68 -8.31 -0.45 8.29
N CYS A 69 -7.25 -0.30 7.48
CA CYS A 69 -6.54 -1.46 6.93
C CYS A 69 -5.82 -2.24 8.03
N VAL A 70 -5.19 -1.56 8.99
CA VAL A 70 -4.51 -2.21 10.12
C VAL A 70 -5.52 -2.97 10.98
N GLU A 71 -6.62 -2.32 11.39
CA GLU A 71 -7.68 -2.94 12.19
C GLU A 71 -8.28 -4.16 11.49
N ASN A 72 -8.64 -4.04 10.21
CA ASN A 72 -9.21 -5.13 9.43
C ASN A 72 -8.22 -6.30 9.23
N PHE A 73 -6.94 -5.99 9.03
CA PHE A 73 -5.91 -7.02 8.91
C PHE A 73 -5.75 -7.79 10.22
N LEU A 74 -5.63 -7.09 11.36
CA LEU A 74 -5.50 -7.73 12.67
C LEU A 74 -6.75 -8.52 13.06
N GLY A 75 -7.93 -8.03 12.71
CA GLY A 75 -9.21 -8.71 12.93
C GLY A 75 -9.52 -9.83 11.94
N GLY A 76 -8.72 -10.01 10.89
CA GLY A 76 -8.97 -11.00 9.84
C GLY A 76 -10.17 -10.69 8.93
N ASP A 77 -10.68 -9.46 8.94
CA ASP A 77 -11.75 -9.01 8.02
C ASP A 77 -11.18 -8.66 6.65
N LEU A 78 -10.94 -9.69 5.84
CA LEU A 78 -10.36 -9.55 4.50
C LEU A 78 -11.24 -8.70 3.57
N LYS A 79 -12.57 -8.83 3.67
CA LYS A 79 -13.49 -8.08 2.80
C LYS A 79 -13.35 -6.57 3.03
N SER A 80 -13.38 -6.15 4.30
CA SER A 80 -13.21 -4.74 4.65
C SER A 80 -11.78 -4.28 4.41
N LEU A 81 -10.77 -5.13 4.62
CA LEU A 81 -9.37 -4.85 4.30
C LEU A 81 -9.21 -4.44 2.83
N PHE A 82 -9.70 -5.24 1.89
CA PHE A 82 -9.55 -4.93 0.46
C PHE A 82 -10.37 -3.74 0.01
N SER A 83 -11.58 -3.57 0.57
CA SER A 83 -12.38 -2.35 0.34
C SER A 83 -11.60 -1.09 0.75
N ASN A 84 -11.03 -1.08 1.95
CA ASN A 84 -10.25 0.06 2.45
C ASN A 84 -8.91 0.23 1.74
N THR A 85 -8.24 -0.87 1.37
CA THR A 85 -6.98 -0.84 0.62
C THR A 85 -7.18 -0.25 -0.77
N LYS A 86 -8.31 -0.54 -1.43
CA LYS A 86 -8.68 0.10 -2.70
C LYS A 86 -8.81 1.62 -2.55
N GLN A 87 -9.48 2.08 -1.49
CA GLN A 87 -9.62 3.52 -1.22
C GLN A 87 -8.27 4.17 -0.92
N LEU A 88 -7.44 3.53 -0.09
CA LEU A 88 -6.09 4.00 0.20
C LEU A 88 -5.23 4.09 -1.08
N SER A 89 -5.29 3.07 -1.93
CA SER A 89 -4.60 3.04 -3.23
C SER A 89 -5.04 4.21 -4.12
N LYS A 90 -6.33 4.55 -4.17
CA LYS A 90 -6.85 5.74 -4.88
C LYS A 90 -6.33 7.04 -4.29
N VAL A 91 -6.36 7.17 -2.96
CA VAL A 91 -5.84 8.36 -2.26
C VAL A 91 -4.37 8.57 -2.58
N VAL A 92 -3.57 7.50 -2.56
CA VAL A 92 -2.15 7.54 -2.92
C VAL A 92 -1.96 7.99 -4.38
N LEU A 93 -2.64 7.35 -5.33
CA LEU A 93 -2.51 7.71 -6.74
C LEU A 93 -2.91 9.17 -7.03
N ASN A 94 -3.96 9.66 -6.39
CA ASN A 94 -4.49 11.00 -6.65
C ASN A 94 -3.65 12.12 -6.01
N ASN A 95 -3.09 11.88 -4.83
CA ASN A 95 -2.46 12.94 -4.03
C ASN A 95 -0.94 12.82 -3.91
N PHE A 96 -0.39 11.64 -4.17
CA PHE A 96 1.03 11.33 -4.06
C PHE A 96 1.65 10.97 -5.41
N LYS A 97 0.96 11.28 -6.52
CA LYS A 97 1.39 10.99 -7.89
C LYS A 97 2.86 11.39 -8.18
N PRO A 98 3.37 12.55 -7.74
CA PRO A 98 4.78 12.92 -7.96
C PRO A 98 5.79 12.01 -7.23
N MET A 99 5.34 11.25 -6.23
CA MET A 99 6.15 10.31 -5.46
C MET A 99 6.04 8.87 -5.98
N ILE A 100 5.26 8.64 -7.04
CA ILE A 100 5.13 7.35 -7.71
C ILE A 100 5.92 7.45 -9.02
N PRO A 101 6.83 6.52 -9.36
CA PRO A 101 7.49 6.57 -10.65
C PRO A 101 6.48 6.54 -11.79
N GLU A 102 6.70 7.35 -12.83
CA GLU A 102 5.69 7.62 -13.86
C GLU A 102 5.18 6.36 -14.57
N GLN A 103 6.07 5.42 -14.87
CA GLN A 103 5.71 4.14 -15.48
C GLN A 103 4.72 3.32 -14.63
N PHE A 104 4.64 3.57 -13.32
CA PHE A 104 3.71 2.91 -12.42
C PHE A 104 2.36 3.59 -12.31
N HIS A 105 2.14 4.80 -12.84
CA HIS A 105 0.83 5.47 -12.72
C HIS A 105 -0.28 4.67 -13.41
N ASN A 106 -0.03 4.21 -14.64
CA ASN A 106 -1.01 3.41 -15.39
C ASN A 106 -1.21 2.02 -14.80
N ILE A 107 -0.15 1.41 -14.27
CA ILE A 107 -0.20 0.12 -13.58
C ILE A 107 -1.09 0.25 -12.34
N TRP A 108 -0.85 1.29 -11.54
CA TRP A 108 -1.60 1.58 -10.33
C TRP A 108 -3.09 1.80 -10.62
N GLN A 109 -3.41 2.60 -11.65
CA GLN A 109 -4.78 2.84 -12.08
C GLN A 109 -5.44 1.54 -12.56
N LYS A 110 -4.74 0.73 -13.37
CA LYS A 110 -5.25 -0.56 -13.86
C LYS A 110 -5.64 -1.49 -12.72
N GLY A 111 -4.81 -1.60 -11.67
CA GLY A 111 -5.14 -2.43 -10.50
C GLY A 111 -6.42 -1.96 -9.79
N ILE A 112 -6.59 -0.65 -9.60
CA ILE A 112 -7.80 -0.07 -8.99
C ILE A 112 -9.05 -0.36 -9.83
N ASP A 113 -8.94 -0.28 -11.15
CA ASP A 113 -10.06 -0.44 -12.07
C ASP A 113 -10.46 -1.91 -12.25
N SER A 114 -9.47 -2.80 -12.38
CA SER A 114 -9.73 -4.24 -12.56
C SER A 114 -10.04 -4.97 -11.25
N ASN A 115 -9.60 -4.43 -10.10
CA ASN A 115 -9.56 -5.12 -8.79
C ASN A 115 -8.61 -6.32 -8.76
N ASP A 116 -7.66 -6.43 -9.69
CA ASP A 116 -6.68 -7.52 -9.63
C ASP A 116 -5.68 -7.32 -8.49
N TYR A 117 -5.39 -6.06 -8.15
CA TYR A 117 -4.50 -5.69 -7.05
C TYR A 117 -4.68 -4.21 -6.67
N TYR A 118 -4.21 -3.85 -5.49
CA TYR A 118 -4.13 -2.47 -5.01
C TYR A 118 -2.71 -2.18 -4.54
N LEU A 119 -2.21 -0.98 -4.82
CA LEU A 119 -0.83 -0.61 -4.53
C LEU A 119 -0.76 0.49 -3.46
N LYS A 120 0.37 0.54 -2.76
CA LYS A 120 0.73 1.55 -1.76
C LYS A 120 2.23 1.82 -1.83
N LEU A 121 2.64 3.06 -1.52
CA LEU A 121 4.06 3.39 -1.38
C LEU A 121 4.69 2.55 -0.27
N CYS A 122 5.87 1.99 -0.53
CA CYS A 122 6.70 1.32 0.47
C CYS A 122 7.91 2.22 0.78
N GLY A 123 7.83 2.98 1.87
CA GLY A 123 8.81 4.02 2.19
C GLY A 123 8.46 5.38 1.58
N SER A 124 9.48 6.12 1.15
CA SER A 124 9.35 7.51 0.67
C SER A 124 8.77 7.64 -0.74
N GLY A 125 8.85 6.60 -1.57
CA GLY A 125 8.48 6.66 -2.99
C GLY A 125 9.66 7.00 -3.91
N GLY A 126 9.37 7.36 -5.17
CA GLY A 126 10.37 7.71 -6.18
C GLY A 126 11.16 6.53 -6.77
N GLY A 127 10.90 5.30 -6.30
CA GLY A 127 11.58 4.08 -6.73
C GLY A 127 11.50 3.01 -5.65
N GLY A 128 12.43 2.06 -5.67
CA GLY A 128 12.50 0.94 -4.75
C GLY A 128 11.33 -0.03 -4.95
N TYR A 129 10.79 -0.51 -3.83
CA TYR A 129 9.64 -1.41 -3.85
C TYR A 129 8.33 -0.65 -3.71
N ILE A 130 7.28 -1.22 -4.28
CA ILE A 130 5.88 -0.82 -4.07
C ILE A 130 5.19 -1.97 -3.33
N LEU A 131 4.40 -1.66 -2.31
CA LEU A 131 3.64 -2.67 -1.57
C LEU A 131 2.32 -2.92 -2.29
N GLY A 132 2.00 -4.17 -2.55
CA GLY A 132 0.80 -4.60 -3.25
C GLY A 132 -0.05 -5.57 -2.44
N PHE A 133 -1.36 -5.52 -2.67
CA PHE A 133 -2.37 -6.36 -2.04
C PHE A 133 -3.29 -6.94 -3.11
N THR A 134 -3.64 -8.22 -3.02
CA THR A 134 -4.57 -8.87 -3.95
C THR A 134 -5.41 -9.94 -3.27
N GLU A 135 -6.66 -10.09 -3.70
CA GLU A 135 -7.54 -11.22 -3.35
C GLU A 135 -7.24 -12.47 -4.20
N ASP A 136 -6.48 -12.32 -5.30
CA ASP A 136 -6.21 -13.34 -6.30
C ASP A 136 -4.78 -13.22 -6.83
N LEU A 137 -3.85 -13.91 -6.18
CA LEU A 137 -2.43 -13.87 -6.51
C LEU A 137 -2.15 -14.25 -7.97
N GLU A 138 -2.89 -15.19 -8.56
CA GLU A 138 -2.69 -15.61 -9.94
C GLU A 138 -3.15 -14.53 -10.92
N LYS A 139 -4.26 -13.84 -10.64
CA LYS A 139 -4.66 -12.66 -11.42
C LYS A 139 -3.66 -11.52 -11.30
N ALA A 140 -3.16 -11.24 -10.08
CA ALA A 140 -2.16 -10.20 -9.88
C ALA A 140 -0.88 -10.50 -10.68
N LYS A 141 -0.37 -11.74 -10.61
CA LYS A 141 0.78 -12.20 -11.41
C LYS A 141 0.54 -12.05 -12.91
N ALA A 142 -0.65 -12.42 -13.40
CA ALA A 142 -0.98 -12.27 -14.81
C ALA A 142 -1.04 -10.79 -15.24
N SER A 143 -1.64 -9.93 -14.41
CA SER A 143 -1.77 -8.49 -14.69
C SER A 143 -0.46 -7.71 -14.52
N LEU A 144 0.50 -8.24 -13.75
CA LEU A 144 1.83 -7.69 -13.47
C LEU A 144 2.97 -8.54 -14.05
N LYS A 145 2.71 -9.35 -15.09
CA LYS A 145 3.65 -10.35 -15.63
C LYS A 145 5.03 -9.78 -16.05
N ASP A 146 5.07 -8.50 -16.40
CA ASP A 146 6.28 -7.81 -16.86
C ASP A 146 7.11 -7.22 -15.69
N TYR A 147 6.66 -7.44 -14.45
CA TYR A 147 7.28 -6.91 -13.23
C TYR A 147 7.63 -8.03 -12.25
N LYS A 148 8.68 -7.81 -11.46
CA LYS A 148 9.11 -8.76 -10.44
C LYS A 148 8.25 -8.61 -9.18
N LEU A 149 7.37 -9.59 -8.97
CA LEU A 149 6.50 -9.70 -7.81
C LEU A 149 7.09 -10.68 -6.79
N GLU A 150 7.25 -10.25 -5.54
CA GLU A 150 7.72 -11.07 -4.42
C GLU A 150 6.64 -11.16 -3.34
N VAL A 151 6.10 -12.36 -3.10
CA VAL A 151 5.07 -12.57 -2.08
C VAL A 151 5.69 -12.48 -0.70
N VAL A 152 5.19 -11.59 0.15
CA VAL A 152 5.64 -11.43 1.55
C VAL A 152 4.70 -12.12 2.53
N TYR A 153 3.42 -12.22 2.19
CA TYR A 153 2.40 -12.79 3.05
C TYR A 153 1.25 -13.34 2.21
N GLN A 154 0.68 -14.49 2.59
CA GLN A 154 -0.36 -15.17 1.82
C GLN A 154 -1.45 -15.69 2.76
N PHE A 155 -2.70 -15.46 2.42
CA PHE A 155 -3.84 -15.76 3.28
C PHE A 155 -5.07 -16.20 2.48
#